data_AF-A0A061DQY1-F1
#
_entry.id   AF-A0A061DQY1-F1
#
_cell.length_a   1.000
_cell.length_b   1.000
_cell.length_c   1.000
_cell.angle_alpha   90.00
_cell.angle_beta   90.00
_cell.angle_gamma   90.00
#
_symmetry.space_group_name_H-M   'P 1'
#
loop_
_entity.id
_entity.type
_entity.pdbx_description
1 polymer ?
#
loop_
_entity_poly.entity_id
_entity_poly.type
_entity_poly.pdbx_seq_one_letter_code
_entity_poly.pdbx_strand_id
1 'polypeptide(L)'
;MEKFLCDRLLDPTQPISERFRALFSLRNLKGPGPRNALIQATRDSSNLLAHEAAFALGQMQDAEAIPALKAVLNDFSLHPIVRHEAAEALGAIGLESNIPLLKNSLVLDPAQEVRETCELALQRIEELKSGGSDDKASMAEKSPFLSVDPAAPASSYSSIDKLREVLLDEERGMYERYSALFALRNHGGEEAVSAIIDSLGCLCLGSAAK
;
A
#
# COMPACT_ATOMS: atom_id res chain seq x y z
N MET A 1 13.65 -22.55 -10.32
CA MET A 1 12.53 -22.20 -9.42
C MET A 1 11.87 -20.90 -9.82
N GLU A 2 12.63 -19.79 -9.95
CA GLU A 2 12.11 -18.49 -10.40
C GLU A 2 11.26 -18.55 -11.69
N LYS A 3 11.82 -19.10 -12.78
CA LYS A 3 11.10 -19.23 -14.05
C LYS A 3 9.73 -19.91 -13.90
N PHE A 4 9.66 -21.00 -13.14
CA PHE A 4 8.40 -21.72 -12.87
C PHE A 4 7.37 -20.82 -12.18
N LEU A 5 7.79 -19.99 -11.22
CA LEU A 5 6.90 -19.06 -10.52
C LEU A 5 6.40 -17.96 -11.46
N CYS A 6 7.28 -17.40 -12.30
CA CYS A 6 6.88 -16.41 -13.30
C CYS A 6 5.87 -17.01 -14.30
N ASP A 7 6.16 -18.18 -14.85
CA ASP A 7 5.28 -18.87 -15.79
C ASP A 7 3.93 -19.20 -15.11
N ARG A 8 3.95 -19.64 -13.85
CA ARG A 8 2.73 -19.94 -13.07
C ARG A 8 1.86 -18.72 -12.81
N LEU A 9 2.45 -17.57 -12.47
CA LEU A 9 1.71 -16.32 -12.25
C LEU A 9 0.99 -15.87 -13.53
N LEU A 10 1.68 -15.96 -14.66
CA LEU A 10 1.23 -15.40 -15.93
C LEU A 10 0.31 -16.34 -16.74
N ASP A 11 0.17 -17.59 -16.35
CA ASP A 11 -0.71 -18.54 -17.02
C ASP A 11 -2.18 -18.38 -16.55
N PRO A 12 -3.09 -17.84 -17.39
CA PRO A 12 -4.49 -17.61 -17.01
C PRO A 12 -5.30 -18.91 -16.89
N THR A 13 -4.77 -20.04 -17.36
CA THR A 13 -5.43 -21.34 -17.25
C THR A 13 -5.25 -21.98 -15.87
N GLN A 14 -4.33 -21.45 -15.06
CA GLN A 14 -4.05 -21.95 -13.73
C GLN A 14 -5.09 -21.46 -12.73
N PRO A 15 -5.42 -22.26 -11.71
CA PRO A 15 -6.31 -21.81 -10.64
C PRO A 15 -5.80 -20.53 -10.01
N ILE A 16 -6.69 -19.57 -9.77
CA ILE A 16 -6.33 -18.25 -9.23
C ILE A 16 -5.50 -18.36 -7.93
N SER A 17 -5.80 -19.35 -7.09
CA SER A 17 -5.08 -19.61 -5.84
C SER A 17 -3.62 -20.01 -6.07
N GLU A 18 -3.30 -20.72 -7.16
CA GLU A 18 -1.93 -21.06 -7.52
C GLU A 18 -1.16 -19.87 -8.07
N ARG A 19 -1.86 -19.01 -8.83
CA ARG A 19 -1.30 -17.75 -9.33
C ARG A 19 -0.96 -16.80 -8.18
N PHE A 20 -1.84 -16.67 -7.17
CA PHE A 20 -1.55 -15.93 -5.93
C PHE A 20 -0.37 -16.51 -5.16
N ARG A 21 -0.28 -17.84 -5.01
CA ARG A 21 0.90 -18.46 -4.37
C ARG A 21 2.20 -18.12 -5.08
N ALA A 22 2.18 -18.13 -6.42
CA ALA A 22 3.34 -17.72 -7.22
C ALA A 22 3.65 -16.24 -7.02
N LEU A 23 2.65 -15.35 -7.08
CA LEU A 23 2.78 -13.91 -6.83
C LEU A 23 3.48 -13.63 -5.49
N PHE A 24 2.96 -14.19 -4.39
CA PHE A 24 3.52 -13.99 -3.06
C PHE A 24 4.93 -14.58 -2.90
N SER A 25 5.24 -15.65 -3.64
CA SER A 25 6.59 -16.20 -3.69
C SER A 25 7.54 -15.25 -4.43
N LEU A 26 7.12 -14.70 -5.58
CA LEU A 26 7.89 -13.77 -6.40
C LEU A 26 8.19 -12.46 -5.67
N ARG A 27 7.27 -11.95 -4.86
CA ARG A 27 7.47 -10.77 -4.00
C ARG A 27 8.75 -10.86 -3.15
N ASN A 28 9.10 -12.06 -2.71
CA ASN A 28 10.26 -12.27 -1.83
C ASN A 28 11.56 -12.54 -2.62
N LEU A 29 11.52 -12.50 -3.95
CA LEU A 29 12.67 -12.69 -4.83
C LEU A 29 13.14 -11.36 -5.40
N LYS A 30 14.44 -11.25 -5.67
CA LYS A 30 15.04 -10.08 -6.29
C LYS A 30 15.33 -10.33 -7.77
N GLY A 31 15.38 -9.25 -8.53
CA GLY A 31 15.88 -9.26 -9.92
C GLY A 31 14.78 -9.10 -10.97
N PRO A 32 15.19 -9.06 -12.24
CA PRO A 32 14.30 -8.70 -13.35
C PRO A 32 13.19 -9.71 -13.62
N GLY A 33 13.42 -11.01 -13.39
CA GLY A 33 12.41 -12.04 -13.64
C GLY A 33 11.13 -11.84 -12.81
N PRO A 34 11.21 -11.85 -11.46
CA PRO A 34 10.07 -11.60 -10.58
C PRO A 34 9.42 -10.24 -10.83
N ARG A 35 10.23 -9.17 -10.95
CA ARG A 35 9.74 -7.82 -11.25
C ARG A 35 8.92 -7.80 -12.54
N ASN A 36 9.45 -8.35 -13.64
CA ASN A 36 8.78 -8.30 -14.93
C ASN A 36 7.50 -9.14 -14.95
N ALA A 37 7.47 -10.27 -14.22
CA ALA A 37 6.26 -11.07 -14.09
C ALA A 37 5.18 -10.34 -13.28
N LEU A 38 5.54 -9.70 -12.18
CA LEU A 38 4.62 -8.87 -11.40
C LEU A 38 4.13 -7.65 -12.19
N ILE A 39 5.01 -6.97 -12.93
CA ILE A 39 4.63 -5.87 -13.84
C ILE A 39 3.57 -6.32 -14.84
N GLN A 40 3.76 -7.48 -15.49
CA GLN A 40 2.76 -8.01 -16.41
C GLN A 40 1.44 -8.35 -15.69
N ALA A 41 1.52 -8.90 -14.48
CA ALA A 41 0.34 -9.25 -13.68
C ALA A 41 -0.46 -8.01 -13.22
N THR A 42 0.11 -6.81 -13.15
CA THR A 42 -0.66 -5.56 -12.89
C THR A 42 -1.72 -5.24 -13.95
N ARG A 43 -1.71 -5.97 -15.07
CA ARG A 43 -2.67 -5.86 -16.18
C ARG A 43 -3.55 -7.10 -16.32
N ASP A 44 -3.59 -7.96 -15.31
CA ASP A 44 -4.44 -9.15 -15.34
C ASP A 44 -5.93 -8.79 -15.41
N SER A 45 -6.71 -9.66 -16.06
CA SER A 45 -8.17 -9.54 -16.12
C SER A 45 -8.85 -9.57 -14.75
N SER A 46 -8.22 -10.20 -13.76
CA SER A 46 -8.66 -10.15 -12.37
C SER A 46 -8.10 -8.89 -11.72
N ASN A 47 -8.97 -7.92 -11.46
CA ASN A 47 -8.62 -6.68 -10.73
C ASN A 47 -7.94 -6.98 -9.39
N LEU A 48 -8.35 -8.05 -8.69
CA LEU A 48 -7.75 -8.44 -7.42
C LEU A 48 -6.31 -8.95 -7.58
N LEU A 49 -6.01 -9.71 -8.64
CA LEU A 49 -4.65 -10.18 -8.91
C LEU A 49 -3.77 -9.03 -9.42
N ALA A 50 -4.34 -8.13 -10.23
CA ALA A 50 -3.67 -6.93 -10.71
C ALA A 50 -3.30 -5.97 -9.56
N HIS A 51 -4.24 -5.75 -8.63
CA HIS A 51 -3.99 -5.06 -7.36
C HIS A 51 -2.84 -5.72 -6.61
N GLU A 52 -2.93 -7.01 -6.30
CA GLU A 52 -1.91 -7.70 -5.50
C GLU A 52 -0.52 -7.68 -6.16
N ALA A 53 -0.47 -7.66 -7.49
CA ALA A 53 0.80 -7.55 -8.21
C ALA A 53 1.43 -6.16 -8.04
N ALA A 54 0.64 -5.09 -8.06
CA ALA A 54 1.10 -3.73 -7.75
C ALA A 54 1.57 -3.62 -6.29
N PHE A 55 0.81 -4.21 -5.35
CA PHE A 55 1.17 -4.28 -3.93
C PHE A 55 2.53 -4.98 -3.76
N ALA A 56 2.72 -6.14 -4.38
CA ALA A 56 3.98 -6.87 -4.32
C ALA A 56 5.17 -6.05 -4.84
N LEU A 57 5.01 -5.29 -5.93
CA LEU A 57 6.04 -4.38 -6.43
C LEU A 57 6.38 -3.28 -5.42
N GLY A 58 5.37 -2.72 -4.74
CA GLY A 58 5.55 -1.76 -3.65
C GLY A 58 6.33 -2.34 -2.46
N GLN A 59 5.94 -3.54 -2.01
CA GLN A 59 6.61 -4.25 -0.92
C GLN A 59 8.06 -4.64 -1.26
N MET A 60 8.37 -4.88 -2.53
CA MET A 60 9.73 -5.12 -3.00
C MET A 60 10.61 -3.85 -2.96
N GLN A 61 9.99 -2.66 -2.93
CA GLN A 61 10.65 -1.35 -3.03
C GLN A 61 11.61 -1.26 -4.24
N ASP A 62 11.29 -1.96 -5.34
CA ASP A 62 12.14 -2.02 -6.52
C ASP A 62 11.88 -0.81 -7.43
N ALA A 63 12.79 0.16 -7.42
CA ALA A 63 12.68 1.38 -8.20
C ALA A 63 12.60 1.15 -9.72
N GLU A 64 13.06 0.00 -10.23
CA GLU A 64 12.93 -0.34 -11.65
C GLU A 64 11.46 -0.60 -12.06
N ALA A 65 10.55 -0.83 -11.10
CA ALA A 65 9.12 -0.99 -11.35
C ALA A 65 8.37 0.34 -11.55
N ILE A 66 8.98 1.48 -11.19
CA ILE A 66 8.33 2.80 -11.23
C ILE A 66 7.70 3.11 -12.59
N PRO A 67 8.38 2.93 -13.75
CA PRO A 67 7.76 3.25 -15.04
C PRO A 67 6.45 2.49 -15.29
N ALA A 68 6.37 1.23 -14.88
CA ALA A 68 5.17 0.42 -15.00
C ALA A 68 4.06 0.89 -14.04
N LEU A 69 4.41 1.15 -12.77
CA LEU A 69 3.45 1.66 -11.78
C LEU A 69 2.88 3.03 -12.18
N LYS A 70 3.72 3.92 -12.73
CA LYS A 70 3.27 5.20 -13.31
C LYS A 70 2.29 5.00 -14.46
N ALA A 71 2.51 3.99 -15.30
CA ALA A 71 1.60 3.66 -16.40
C ALA A 71 0.26 3.08 -15.90
N VAL A 72 0.27 2.32 -14.80
CA VAL A 72 -0.96 1.80 -14.16
C VAL A 72 -1.77 2.94 -13.54
N LEU A 73 -1.14 3.83 -12.77
CA LEU A 73 -1.81 4.95 -12.12
C LEU A 73 -2.45 5.93 -13.11
N ASN A 74 -1.87 6.12 -14.31
CA ASN A 74 -2.42 7.00 -15.34
C ASN A 74 -3.44 6.34 -16.27
N ASP A 75 -3.72 5.05 -16.11
CA ASP A 75 -4.66 4.34 -16.99
C ASP A 75 -6.06 4.28 -16.38
N PHE A 76 -6.88 5.28 -16.73
CA PHE A 76 -8.27 5.37 -16.28
C PHE A 76 -9.20 4.28 -16.82
N SER A 77 -8.73 3.41 -17.73
CA SER A 77 -9.50 2.21 -18.13
C SER A 77 -9.39 1.07 -17.11
N LEU A 78 -8.36 1.08 -16.25
CA LEU A 78 -8.22 0.11 -15.18
C LEU A 78 -9.20 0.40 -14.04
N HIS A 79 -9.55 -0.64 -13.29
CA HIS A 79 -10.36 -0.49 -12.10
C HIS A 79 -9.63 0.39 -11.05
N PRO A 80 -10.32 1.30 -10.34
CA PRO A 80 -9.71 2.16 -9.31
C PRO A 80 -8.87 1.40 -8.28
N ILE A 81 -9.29 0.17 -7.93
CA ILE A 81 -8.56 -0.73 -7.02
C ILE A 81 -7.09 -0.94 -7.44
N VAL A 82 -6.83 -1.08 -8.74
CA VAL A 82 -5.46 -1.29 -9.24
C VAL A 82 -4.68 0.01 -9.25
N ARG A 83 -5.34 1.14 -9.51
CA ARG A 83 -4.71 2.47 -9.53
C ARG A 83 -4.32 2.94 -8.14
N HIS A 84 -5.17 2.74 -7.12
CA HIS A 84 -4.79 3.10 -5.75
C HIS A 84 -3.56 2.31 -5.33
N GLU A 85 -3.50 1.02 -5.67
CA GLU A 85 -2.39 0.17 -5.28
C GLU A 85 -1.09 0.57 -6.00
N ALA A 86 -1.19 1.05 -7.25
CA ALA A 86 -0.05 1.65 -7.92
C ALA A 86 0.43 2.96 -7.24
N ALA A 87 -0.48 3.80 -6.75
CA ALA A 87 -0.12 4.99 -5.98
C ALA A 87 0.55 4.62 -4.63
N GLU A 88 0.01 3.63 -3.92
CA GLU A 88 0.59 3.09 -2.68
C GLU A 88 1.99 2.55 -2.93
N ALA A 89 2.17 1.72 -3.96
CA ALA A 89 3.46 1.16 -4.34
C ALA A 89 4.50 2.24 -4.69
N LEU A 90 4.10 3.33 -5.36
CA LEU A 90 4.97 4.47 -5.63
C LEU A 90 5.41 5.20 -4.35
N GLY A 91 4.52 5.30 -3.35
CA GLY A 91 4.82 5.81 -2.01
C GLY A 91 5.71 4.87 -1.20
N ALA A 92 5.47 3.56 -1.29
CA ALA A 92 6.27 2.51 -0.67
C ALA A 92 7.73 2.51 -1.18
N ILE A 93 7.92 2.70 -2.49
CA ILE A 93 9.25 2.87 -3.12
C ILE A 93 9.92 4.18 -2.65
N GLY A 94 9.15 5.24 -2.40
CA GLY A 94 9.63 6.39 -1.64
C GLY A 94 10.50 7.40 -2.40
N LEU A 95 10.61 7.32 -3.73
CA LEU A 95 11.43 8.26 -4.51
C LEU A 95 10.71 9.59 -4.77
N GLU A 96 11.39 10.71 -4.54
CA GLU A 96 10.87 12.07 -4.79
C GLU A 96 10.43 12.29 -6.25
N SER A 97 11.03 11.57 -7.20
CA SER A 97 10.65 11.60 -8.62
C SER A 97 9.22 11.09 -8.90
N ASN A 98 8.54 10.53 -7.88
CA ASN A 98 7.14 10.15 -7.93
C ASN A 98 6.19 11.29 -7.51
N ILE A 99 6.66 12.28 -6.74
CA ILE A 99 5.83 13.37 -6.17
C ILE A 99 5.01 14.11 -7.24
N PRO A 100 5.57 14.53 -8.40
CA PRO A 100 4.78 15.27 -9.38
C PRO A 100 3.58 14.47 -9.89
N LEU A 101 3.76 13.16 -10.10
CA LEU A 101 2.68 12.30 -10.55
C LEU A 101 1.62 12.13 -9.46
N LEU A 102 2.03 11.81 -8.22
CA LEU A 102 1.11 11.61 -7.10
C LEU A 102 0.29 12.87 -6.81
N LYS A 103 0.89 14.07 -6.88
CA LYS A 103 0.17 15.34 -6.77
C LYS A 103 -0.85 15.54 -7.90
N ASN A 104 -0.51 15.11 -9.12
CA ASN A 104 -1.41 15.24 -10.25
C ASN A 104 -2.60 14.28 -10.10
N SER A 105 -2.36 13.02 -9.74
CA SER A 105 -3.41 12.02 -9.48
C SER A 105 -4.28 12.37 -8.26
N LEU A 106 -3.71 12.99 -7.21
CA LEU A 106 -4.45 13.54 -6.08
C LEU A 106 -5.52 14.55 -6.50
N VAL A 107 -5.30 15.30 -7.59
CA VAL A 107 -6.24 16.31 -8.08
C VAL A 107 -7.15 15.77 -9.18
N LEU A 108 -6.61 14.93 -10.07
CA LEU A 108 -7.25 14.55 -11.33
C LEU A 108 -7.93 13.19 -11.31
N ASP A 109 -7.54 12.26 -10.44
CA ASP A 109 -8.15 10.91 -10.45
C ASP A 109 -9.63 11.01 -10.00
N PRO A 110 -10.58 10.45 -10.79
CA PRO A 110 -11.99 10.52 -10.45
C PRO A 110 -12.35 9.73 -9.18
N ALA A 111 -11.58 8.70 -8.86
CA ALA A 111 -11.85 7.81 -7.73
C ALA A 111 -11.28 8.40 -6.43
N GLN A 112 -12.12 8.46 -5.39
CA GLN A 112 -11.73 9.05 -4.10
C GLN A 112 -10.62 8.25 -3.43
N GLU A 113 -10.73 6.93 -3.47
CA GLU A 113 -9.75 6.00 -2.91
C GLU A 113 -8.35 6.19 -3.52
N VAL A 114 -8.25 6.51 -4.81
CA VAL A 114 -6.95 6.77 -5.46
C VAL A 114 -6.38 8.11 -4.98
N ARG A 115 -7.22 9.13 -4.83
CA ARG A 115 -6.79 10.45 -4.32
C ARG A 115 -6.29 10.34 -2.88
N GLU A 116 -7.04 9.66 -2.00
CA GLU A 116 -6.67 9.43 -0.61
C GLU A 116 -5.36 8.65 -0.50
N THR A 117 -5.17 7.60 -1.31
CA THR A 117 -3.90 6.88 -1.34
C THR A 117 -2.74 7.73 -1.87
N CYS A 118 -2.98 8.64 -2.82
CA CYS A 118 -1.96 9.59 -3.27
C CYS A 118 -1.53 10.54 -2.14
N GLU A 119 -2.47 10.98 -1.29
CA GLU A 119 -2.15 11.77 -0.08
C GLU A 119 -1.27 10.98 0.89
N LEU A 120 -1.63 9.72 1.19
CA LEU A 120 -0.81 8.82 2.02
C LEU A 120 0.61 8.66 1.46
N ALA A 121 0.71 8.37 0.16
CA ALA A 121 1.99 8.17 -0.52
C ALA A 121 2.87 9.43 -0.49
N LEU A 122 2.28 10.62 -0.66
CA LEU A 122 3.00 11.89 -0.58
C LEU A 122 3.53 12.16 0.82
N GLN A 123 2.69 11.98 1.84
CA GLN A 123 3.08 12.16 3.24
C GLN A 123 4.23 11.22 3.62
N ARG A 124 4.14 9.94 3.21
CA ARG A 124 5.20 8.96 3.42
C ARG A 124 6.53 9.38 2.79
N ILE A 125 6.52 9.88 1.55
CA ILE A 125 7.75 10.34 0.88
C ILE A 125 8.36 11.53 1.64
N GLU A 126 7.54 12.48 2.11
CA GLU A 126 8.04 13.63 2.88
C GLU A 126 8.64 13.22 4.22
N GLU A 127 8.07 12.22 4.90
CA GLU A 127 8.63 11.68 6.14
C GLU A 127 9.96 10.96 5.94
N LEU A 128 10.09 10.16 4.86
CA LEU A 128 11.35 9.52 4.50
C LEU A 128 12.46 10.54 4.24
N LYS A 129 12.12 11.68 3.64
CA LYS A 129 13.04 12.80 3.43
C LYS A 129 13.40 13.49 4.75
N SER A 130 12.42 13.77 5.60
CA SER A 130 12.62 14.47 6.88
C SER A 130 13.40 13.63 7.91
N GLY A 131 13.30 12.29 7.84
CA GLY A 131 14.07 11.36 8.66
C GLY A 131 15.50 11.08 8.15
N GLY A 132 15.88 11.60 6.98
CA GLY A 132 17.13 11.30 6.29
C GLY A 132 18.36 12.13 6.69
N SER A 133 18.27 13.01 7.70
CA SER A 133 19.40 13.85 8.14
C SER A 133 20.16 13.32 9.36
N ASP A 134 19.72 12.22 9.97
CA ASP A 134 20.45 11.56 11.07
C ASP A 134 20.81 10.13 10.69
N ASP A 135 22.10 9.89 10.41
CA ASP A 135 22.75 8.57 10.19
C ASP A 135 22.64 7.59 11.39
N LYS A 136 21.70 7.82 12.31
CA LYS A 136 21.36 6.97 13.46
C LYS A 136 19.88 6.56 13.49
N ALA A 137 19.04 7.08 12.59
CA ALA A 137 17.62 6.73 12.46
C ALA A 137 17.36 5.68 11.36
N SER A 138 18.38 4.96 10.89
CA SER A 138 18.25 3.82 9.95
C SER A 138 17.54 2.59 10.55
N MET A 139 16.88 2.79 11.69
CA MET A 139 16.01 1.88 12.41
C MET A 139 14.74 2.65 12.80
N ALA A 140 14.13 3.41 11.87
CA ALA A 140 12.67 3.51 11.91
C ALA A 140 12.19 2.06 11.97
N GLU A 141 11.73 1.65 13.16
CA GLU A 141 11.60 0.25 13.54
C GLU A 141 10.90 -0.48 12.40
N LYS A 142 11.63 -1.38 11.73
CA LYS A 142 11.01 -2.21 10.69
C LYS A 142 9.77 -2.79 11.32
N SER A 143 8.63 -2.61 10.64
CA SER A 143 7.35 -3.16 11.07
C SER A 143 7.59 -4.56 11.63
N PRO A 144 7.03 -4.91 12.81
CA PRO A 144 7.14 -6.27 13.36
C PRO A 144 6.70 -7.36 12.37
N PHE A 145 5.97 -6.97 11.33
CA PHE A 145 5.41 -7.83 10.29
C PHE A 145 6.21 -7.79 8.97
N LEU A 146 7.37 -7.13 8.95
CA LEU A 146 8.24 -6.99 7.76
C LEU A 146 7.52 -6.41 6.54
N SER A 147 6.51 -5.57 6.77
CA SER A 147 5.74 -4.86 5.76
C SER A 147 6.28 -3.46 5.50
N VAL A 148 6.05 -2.96 4.29
CA VAL A 148 6.18 -1.54 3.95
C VAL A 148 4.80 -0.91 4.11
N ASP A 149 4.56 -0.25 5.26
CA ASP A 149 3.25 0.30 5.60
C ASP A 149 3.03 1.69 4.95
N PRO A 150 1.81 2.04 4.52
CA PRO A 150 1.49 3.36 3.95
C PRO A 150 1.75 4.53 4.88
N ALA A 151 1.61 4.35 6.19
CA ALA A 151 1.86 5.36 7.20
C ALA A 151 2.79 4.81 8.30
N ALA A 152 3.65 5.65 8.84
CA ALA A 152 4.42 5.30 10.03
C ALA A 152 3.46 5.09 11.22
N PRO A 153 3.70 4.09 12.09
CA PRO A 153 2.89 3.91 13.29
C PRO A 153 3.01 5.14 14.19
N ALA A 154 1.88 5.59 14.74
CA ALA A 154 1.83 6.78 15.57
C ALA A 154 2.78 6.70 16.76
N SER A 155 3.78 7.59 16.81
CA SER A 155 4.71 7.75 17.93
C SER A 155 4.18 8.71 19.01
N SER A 156 3.21 9.56 18.65
CA SER A 156 2.68 10.63 19.51
C SER A 156 1.61 10.15 20.51
N TYR A 157 1.07 8.93 20.31
CA TYR A 157 0.01 8.36 21.14
C TYR A 157 0.45 6.98 21.64
N SER A 158 0.71 6.86 22.93
CA SER A 158 1.17 5.60 23.53
C SER A 158 0.04 4.73 24.09
N SER A 159 -1.17 5.26 24.27
CA SER A 159 -2.30 4.51 24.82
C SER A 159 -3.27 4.06 23.73
N ILE A 160 -3.75 2.81 23.86
CA ILE A 160 -4.75 2.21 22.98
C ILE A 160 -6.01 3.09 22.88
N ASP A 161 -6.46 3.70 23.98
CA ASP A 161 -7.64 4.57 23.99
C ASP A 161 -7.52 5.77 23.05
N LYS A 162 -6.35 6.43 23.01
CA LYS A 162 -6.13 7.57 22.12
C LYS A 162 -6.01 7.13 20.67
N LEU A 163 -5.33 6.00 20.43
CA LEU A 163 -5.22 5.43 19.09
C LEU A 163 -6.59 5.04 18.54
N ARG A 164 -7.46 4.48 19.40
CA ARG A 164 -8.85 4.18 19.08
C ARG A 164 -9.64 5.44 18.74
N GLU A 165 -9.54 6.49 19.56
CA GLU A 165 -10.19 7.79 19.31
C GLU A 165 -9.81 8.34 17.93
N VAL A 166 -8.50 8.38 17.62
CA VAL A 166 -8.01 8.86 16.32
C VAL A 166 -8.49 7.97 15.17
N LEU A 167 -8.46 6.64 15.32
CA LEU A 167 -8.86 5.71 14.26
C LEU A 167 -10.35 5.83 13.88
N LEU A 168 -11.21 6.08 14.89
CA LEU A 168 -12.66 6.15 14.74
C LEU A 168 -13.18 7.56 14.39
N ASP A 169 -12.33 8.59 14.45
CA ASP A 169 -12.69 9.97 14.13
C ASP A 169 -12.67 10.20 12.61
N GLU A 170 -13.85 10.23 11.97
CA GLU A 170 -14.00 10.40 10.52
C GLU A 170 -13.59 11.81 10.02
N GLU A 171 -13.45 12.79 10.92
CA GLU A 171 -12.98 14.13 10.59
C GLU A 171 -11.44 14.21 10.53
N ARG A 172 -10.74 13.17 11.00
CA ARG A 172 -9.27 13.07 10.90
C ARG A 172 -8.83 12.73 9.50
N GLY A 173 -7.66 13.25 9.14
CA GLY A 173 -7.01 12.92 7.87
C GLY A 173 -6.71 11.43 7.77
N MET A 174 -6.77 10.89 6.55
CA MET A 174 -6.55 9.47 6.28
C MET A 174 -5.20 8.98 6.82
N TYR A 175 -4.17 9.81 6.73
CA TYR A 175 -2.84 9.50 7.26
C TYR A 175 -2.82 9.29 8.77
N GLU A 176 -3.48 10.16 9.54
CA GLU A 176 -3.53 10.06 11.01
C GLU A 176 -4.26 8.78 11.43
N ARG A 177 -5.36 8.46 10.75
CA ARG A 177 -6.14 7.23 10.98
C ARG A 177 -5.32 5.99 10.65
N TYR A 178 -4.58 5.98 9.54
CA TYR A 178 -3.69 4.88 9.17
C TYR A 178 -2.52 4.73 10.15
N SER A 179 -1.94 5.85 10.58
CA SER A 179 -0.89 5.88 11.59
C SER A 179 -1.36 5.25 12.91
N ALA A 180 -2.60 5.56 13.33
CA ALA A 180 -3.23 4.94 14.50
C ALA A 180 -3.52 3.45 14.29
N LEU A 181 -4.03 3.06 13.12
CA LEU A 181 -4.28 1.66 12.75
C LEU A 181 -2.99 0.82 12.85
N PHE A 182 -1.88 1.30 12.29
CA PHE A 182 -0.62 0.58 12.33
C PHE A 182 0.01 0.54 13.73
N ALA A 183 -0.17 1.59 14.54
CA ALA A 183 0.22 1.55 15.95
C ALA A 183 -0.60 0.52 16.74
N LEU A 184 -1.92 0.45 16.54
CA LEU A 184 -2.79 -0.56 17.16
C LEU A 184 -2.40 -1.98 16.73
N ARG A 185 -2.17 -2.20 15.42
CA ARG A 185 -1.67 -3.48 14.89
C ARG A 185 -0.35 -3.88 15.55
N ASN A 186 0.58 -2.95 15.69
CA ASN A 186 1.89 -3.20 16.28
C ASN A 186 1.81 -3.44 17.80
N HIS A 187 0.85 -2.82 18.48
CA HIS A 187 0.60 -3.06 19.91
C HIS A 187 0.04 -4.46 20.17
N GLY A 188 -0.95 -4.90 19.37
CA GLY A 188 -1.65 -6.16 19.58
C GLY A 188 -2.49 -6.16 20.87
N GLY A 189 -2.95 -7.34 21.30
CA GLY A 189 -3.83 -7.46 22.48
C GLY A 189 -5.32 -7.28 22.17
N GLU A 190 -6.17 -7.66 23.12
CA GLU A 190 -7.64 -7.72 22.91
C GLU A 190 -8.23 -6.33 22.67
N GLU A 191 -7.75 -5.32 23.39
CA GLU A 191 -8.24 -3.93 23.30
C GLU A 191 -7.87 -3.29 21.96
N ALA A 192 -6.64 -3.51 21.47
CA ALA A 192 -6.22 -3.00 20.17
C ALA A 192 -6.97 -3.69 19.02
N VAL A 193 -7.16 -5.00 19.12
CA VAL A 193 -7.97 -5.76 18.16
C VAL A 193 -9.42 -5.28 18.16
N SER A 194 -10.00 -5.03 19.33
CA SER A 194 -11.35 -4.46 19.44
C SER A 194 -11.45 -3.08 18.78
N ALA A 195 -10.47 -2.19 18.98
CA ALA A 195 -10.44 -0.89 18.31
C ALA A 195 -10.42 -1.01 16.79
N ILE A 196 -9.63 -1.95 16.26
CA ILE A 196 -9.58 -2.21 14.81
C ILE A 196 -10.92 -2.76 14.31
N ILE A 197 -11.52 -3.73 15.02
CA ILE A 197 -12.83 -4.31 14.66
C ILE A 197 -13.90 -3.22 14.60
N ASP A 198 -13.93 -2.32 15.57
CA ASP A 198 -14.93 -1.25 15.62
C ASP A 198 -14.80 -0.28 14.44
N SER A 199 -13.58 -0.03 13.96
CA SER A 199 -13.34 0.79 12.77
C SER A 199 -13.92 0.20 11.49
N LEU A 200 -14.03 -1.13 11.40
CA LEU A 200 -14.67 -1.81 10.27
C LEU A 200 -16.19 -1.65 10.29
N GLY A 201 -16.77 -1.51 11.49
CA GLY A 201 -18.21 -1.30 11.69
C GLY A 201 -18.67 0.12 11.37
N CYS A 202 -17.85 1.13 11.64
CA CYS A 202 -18.15 2.53 11.31
C CYS A 202 -18.27 2.76 9.79
N LEU A 203 -17.46 2.08 8.97
CA LEU A 203 -17.52 2.17 7.50
C LEU A 203 -18.87 1.72 6.91
N CYS A 204 -19.65 0.89 7.61
CA CYS A 204 -20.95 0.40 7.13
C CYS A 204 -22.11 1.39 7.34
N LEU A 205 -21.95 2.41 8.19
CA LEU A 205 -23.03 3.36 8.51
C LEU A 205 -22.86 4.72 7.82
N GLY A 206 -21.65 5.09 7.37
CA GLY A 206 -21.36 6.35 6.70
C GLY A 206 -21.81 6.46 5.23
N SER A 207 -22.04 5.33 4.54
CA SER A 207 -22.48 5.34 3.11
C SER A 207 -24.00 5.46 2.93
N ALA A 208 -24.80 5.41 4.00
CA ALA A 208 -26.26 5.52 3.91
C ALA A 208 -26.78 6.95 4.10
N ALA A 209 -25.90 7.95 4.25
CA ALA A 209 -26.28 9.33 4.50
C ALA A 209 -25.43 10.33 3.70
N LYS A 210 -25.57 10.33 2.37
CA LYS A 210 -25.46 11.52 1.52
C LYS A 210 -26.05 11.26 0.14
#